data_AF-A0A940R356-F1
#
_entry.id   AF-A0A940R356-F1
#
_cell.length_a   1.000
_cell.length_b   1.000
_cell.length_c   1.000
_cell.angle_alpha   90.00
_cell.angle_beta   90.00
_cell.angle_gamma   90.00
#
_symmetry.space_group_name_H-M   'P 1'
#
loop_
_entity.id
_entity.type
_entity.pdbx_description
1 polymer ?
#
loop_
_entity_poly.entity_id
_entity_poly.type
_entity_poly.pdbx_seq_one_letter_code
_entity_poly.pdbx_strand_id
1 'polypeptide(L)'
;VLSVPANGFLYADGGAVKGTLQLVVKEALDAASIIKAGLSTVSGDRPLETGGMFFIDARQGDQILKINQANAISAAIPSDTIKPGMMLFAGERTVKGDIDWRNPTQIRNSLVTVDMHKLNFYPPGYLDSLKEWGSNISDKKFTDSLYFSFAELFQTPETDSRNLTVGGQVQADTLRTDSSYERKPYYQGDAIYFDHCAINPASVKAFWHDKFQHTFIATRQFEERMKYIHLSGDQEILDLYINNLDKDLSYVDSLVVNSVKREALYPLVPKFQEFAGRRDGNVTGGGKSAAKLAEYFRNKTALFTEQISKAQREFWTQQASLDETFFQRQSEYIQDSIKRMNKNFQQEYELNLKEARRQLDMKFYTVSITTTGWKNVDRYVEESVRTQTTLDYTDPQTGKKAVIRYEPVSFGIEDAASFDRLSVYLIPDQLSSYIKLNASNAGYSGKLNELMKYNLAVVGYKNDNPFFYSMKNVSSQHYAGIKLSLISERNLIQQLNMLASGAQAKDIGKEQDFLRFEIKDKRRQDDKRDRILVSKRIFRLIFAACLPEIDSATK
;
A
#
# COMPACT_ATOMS: atom_id res chain seq x y z
N VAL A 1 19.82 -1.10 -44.19
CA VAL A 1 18.37 -1.07 -44.51
C VAL A 1 18.03 0.30 -45.10
N LEU A 2 17.40 0.35 -46.27
CA LEU A 2 16.93 1.60 -46.89
C LEU A 2 15.40 1.66 -46.81
N SER A 3 14.86 2.75 -46.27
CA SER A 3 13.42 3.01 -46.16
C SER A 3 13.03 4.14 -47.10
N VAL A 4 12.15 3.81 -48.05
CA VAL A 4 11.66 4.74 -49.06
C VAL A 4 10.16 4.97 -48.81
N PRO A 5 9.75 6.16 -48.34
CA PRO A 5 8.33 6.45 -48.16
C PRO A 5 7.60 6.62 -49.50
N ALA A 6 6.27 6.48 -49.47
CA ALA A 6 5.44 6.87 -50.60
C ALA A 6 5.68 8.35 -50.95
N ASN A 7 5.70 8.70 -52.24
CA ASN A 7 6.03 10.04 -52.73
C ASN A 7 7.42 10.56 -52.31
N GLY A 8 8.37 9.64 -52.04
CA GLY A 8 9.74 9.99 -51.66
C GLY A 8 10.62 10.54 -52.80
N PHE A 9 10.16 10.46 -54.04
CA PHE A 9 10.87 10.98 -55.22
C PHE A 9 10.00 11.92 -56.05
N LEU A 10 10.63 12.93 -56.62
CA LEU A 10 10.04 13.95 -57.49
C LEU A 10 10.76 13.97 -58.84
N TYR A 11 10.05 14.35 -59.90
CA TYR A 11 10.68 14.74 -61.16
C TYR A 11 11.42 16.09 -60.99
N ALA A 12 12.20 16.46 -62.00
CA ALA A 12 13.00 17.69 -61.96
C ALA A 12 12.14 18.96 -61.76
N ASP A 13 10.90 18.95 -62.27
CA ASP A 13 9.89 20.01 -62.18
C ASP A 13 9.12 20.05 -60.84
N GLY A 14 9.37 19.08 -59.94
CA GLY A 14 8.72 18.97 -58.64
C GLY A 14 7.46 18.10 -58.61
N GLY A 15 7.03 17.53 -59.74
CA GLY A 15 5.91 16.58 -59.77
C GLY A 15 6.22 15.26 -59.06
N ALA A 16 5.23 14.65 -58.39
CA ALA A 16 5.41 13.35 -57.74
C ALA A 16 5.59 12.22 -58.76
N VAL A 17 6.59 11.36 -58.55
CA VAL A 17 6.88 10.22 -59.42
C VAL A 17 5.82 9.14 -59.26
N LYS A 18 5.29 8.64 -60.38
CA LYS A 18 4.30 7.55 -60.41
C LYS A 18 4.86 6.33 -61.13
N GLY A 19 4.40 5.14 -60.74
CA GLY A 19 4.82 3.88 -61.34
C GLY A 19 6.17 3.39 -60.83
N THR A 20 6.82 2.54 -61.62
CA THR A 20 8.10 1.89 -61.25
C THR A 20 9.27 2.82 -61.53
N LEU A 21 10.24 2.85 -60.63
CA LEU A 21 11.53 3.54 -60.77
C LEU A 21 12.68 2.58 -60.49
N GLN A 22 13.87 2.92 -60.96
CA GLN A 22 15.11 2.23 -60.63
C GLN A 22 15.83 3.00 -59.54
N LEU A 23 16.15 2.32 -58.43
CA LEU A 23 16.95 2.85 -57.35
C LEU A 23 18.29 2.10 -57.32
N VAL A 24 19.38 2.85 -57.48
CA VAL A 24 20.74 2.34 -57.42
C VAL A 24 21.36 2.72 -56.09
N VAL A 25 21.84 1.72 -55.36
CA VAL A 25 22.57 1.89 -54.10
C VAL A 25 23.94 1.24 -54.26
N LYS A 26 25.00 1.96 -53.94
CA LYS A 26 26.37 1.43 -53.86
C LYS A 26 26.92 1.70 -52.48
N GLU A 27 27.58 0.71 -51.88
CA GLU A 27 28.15 0.81 -50.54
C GLU A 27 29.65 0.51 -50.60
N ALA A 28 30.43 1.25 -49.83
CA ALA A 28 31.85 1.06 -49.61
C ALA A 28 32.12 1.21 -48.10
N LEU A 29 31.88 0.12 -47.37
CA LEU A 29 31.86 0.12 -45.90
C LEU A 29 33.20 -0.29 -45.28
N ASP A 30 34.08 -0.89 -46.06
CA ASP A 30 35.43 -1.26 -45.65
C ASP A 30 36.51 -0.59 -46.52
N ALA A 31 37.75 -0.58 -46.03
CA ALA A 31 38.88 0.06 -46.71
C ALA A 31 39.09 -0.48 -48.13
N ALA A 32 38.92 -1.79 -48.33
CA ALA A 32 39.11 -2.42 -49.64
C ALA A 32 38.09 -1.93 -50.67
N SER A 33 36.82 -1.79 -50.26
CA SER A 33 35.73 -1.31 -51.10
C SER A 33 35.84 0.19 -51.40
N ILE A 34 36.29 0.98 -50.41
CA ILE A 34 36.56 2.42 -50.59
C ILE A 34 37.65 2.62 -51.66
N ILE A 35 38.77 1.89 -51.56
CA ILE A 35 39.88 1.97 -52.51
C ILE A 35 39.45 1.48 -53.90
N LYS A 36 38.76 0.33 -53.98
CA LYS A 36 38.26 -0.21 -55.26
C LYS A 36 37.30 0.74 -55.97
N ALA A 37 36.52 1.51 -55.20
CA ALA A 37 35.60 2.51 -55.73
C ALA A 37 36.30 3.83 -56.14
N GLY A 38 37.61 3.96 -55.90
CA GLY A 38 38.37 5.20 -56.17
C GLY A 38 37.96 6.35 -55.26
N LEU A 39 37.44 6.05 -54.06
CA LEU A 39 37.00 7.07 -53.11
C LEU A 39 38.14 7.46 -52.15
N SER A 40 38.15 8.71 -51.72
CA SER A 40 39.08 9.24 -50.72
C SER A 40 38.31 9.74 -49.49
N THR A 41 38.99 9.97 -48.37
CA THR A 41 38.37 10.46 -47.11
C THR A 41 38.81 11.89 -46.81
N VAL A 42 38.51 12.83 -47.71
CA VAL A 42 38.97 14.22 -47.61
C VAL A 42 37.80 15.22 -47.72
N SER A 43 37.84 16.26 -46.88
CA SER A 43 36.96 17.43 -46.93
C SER A 43 37.81 18.69 -47.13
N GLY A 44 37.87 19.20 -48.37
CA GLY A 44 38.82 20.24 -48.77
C GLY A 44 40.27 19.77 -48.56
N ASP A 45 40.99 20.39 -47.62
CA ASP A 45 42.36 20.00 -47.26
C ASP A 45 42.42 19.13 -45.97
N ARG A 46 41.26 18.75 -45.42
CA ARG A 46 41.20 18.05 -44.12
C ARG A 46 40.93 16.56 -44.31
N PRO A 47 41.74 15.66 -43.72
CA PRO A 47 41.41 14.25 -43.67
C PRO A 47 40.20 14.02 -42.75
N LEU A 48 39.34 13.09 -43.14
CA LEU A 48 38.21 12.61 -42.35
C LEU A 48 38.48 11.19 -41.86
N GLU A 49 38.06 10.91 -40.64
CA GLU A 49 37.84 9.53 -40.20
C GLU A 49 36.50 9.04 -40.75
N THR A 50 36.50 7.92 -41.50
CA THR A 50 35.30 7.37 -42.15
C THR A 50 34.79 6.12 -41.43
N GLY A 51 33.47 6.02 -41.32
CA GLY A 51 32.77 4.77 -40.96
C GLY A 51 32.20 4.03 -42.17
N GLY A 52 32.58 4.43 -43.38
CA GLY A 52 32.02 3.93 -44.64
C GLY A 52 31.41 5.03 -45.50
N MET A 53 31.16 4.70 -46.77
CA MET A 53 30.61 5.60 -47.79
C MET A 53 29.50 4.89 -48.56
N PHE A 54 28.51 5.64 -49.04
CA PHE A 54 27.47 5.09 -49.89
C PHE A 54 27.00 6.11 -50.91
N PHE A 55 26.45 5.60 -52.00
CA PHE A 55 25.91 6.38 -53.11
C PHE A 55 24.48 5.92 -53.39
N ILE A 56 23.58 6.88 -53.61
CA ILE A 56 22.18 6.62 -53.96
C ILE A 56 21.86 7.44 -55.22
N ASP A 57 21.29 6.78 -56.22
CA ASP A 57 20.73 7.42 -57.43
C ASP A 57 19.37 6.81 -57.74
N ALA A 58 18.43 7.62 -58.23
CA ALA A 58 17.08 7.20 -58.57
C ALA A 58 16.71 7.70 -59.95
N ARG A 59 16.22 6.80 -60.81
CA ARG A 59 15.88 7.11 -62.20
C ARG A 59 14.55 6.50 -62.62
N GLN A 60 13.86 7.14 -63.55
CA GLN A 60 12.76 6.54 -64.30
C GLN A 60 13.06 6.68 -65.78
N GLY A 61 13.39 5.57 -66.44
CA GLY A 61 14.01 5.62 -67.77
C GLY A 61 15.32 6.41 -67.71
N ASP A 62 15.49 7.38 -68.62
CA ASP A 62 16.67 8.25 -68.67
C ASP A 62 16.57 9.48 -67.75
N GLN A 63 15.46 9.67 -67.04
CA GLN A 63 15.25 10.83 -66.17
C GLN A 63 15.79 10.58 -64.76
N ILE A 64 16.69 11.47 -64.30
CA ILE A 64 17.17 11.51 -62.91
C ILE A 64 16.10 12.13 -62.02
N LEU A 65 15.79 11.47 -60.91
CA LEU A 65 14.79 11.88 -59.94
C LEU A 65 15.43 12.66 -58.78
N LYS A 66 14.67 13.57 -58.18
CA LYS A 66 15.05 14.29 -56.95
C LYS A 66 14.43 13.59 -55.74
N ILE A 67 15.12 13.61 -54.60
CA ILE A 67 14.53 13.19 -53.33
C ILE A 67 13.56 14.28 -52.85
N ASN A 68 12.34 13.87 -52.48
CA ASN A 68 11.38 14.75 -51.85
C ASN A 68 11.84 15.08 -50.42
N GLN A 69 12.28 16.31 -50.16
CA GLN A 69 12.72 16.68 -48.81
C GLN A 69 11.60 16.60 -47.76
N ALA A 70 10.33 16.77 -48.15
CA ALA A 70 9.18 16.62 -47.26
C ALA A 70 8.88 15.15 -46.92
N ASN A 71 9.29 14.21 -47.78
CA ASN A 71 9.15 12.76 -47.58
C ASN A 71 10.51 12.07 -47.85
N ALA A 72 11.53 12.47 -47.11
CA ALA A 72 12.89 12.04 -47.37
C ALA A 72 13.07 10.52 -47.16
N ILE A 73 13.99 9.93 -47.94
CA ILE A 73 14.44 8.57 -47.73
C ILE A 73 15.33 8.49 -46.47
N SER A 74 15.35 7.33 -45.81
CA SER A 74 16.25 7.08 -44.67
C SER A 74 17.06 5.81 -44.86
N ALA A 75 18.32 5.84 -44.44
CA ALA A 75 19.25 4.73 -44.55
C ALA A 75 19.79 4.36 -43.16
N ALA A 76 19.66 3.10 -42.77
CA ALA A 76 20.36 2.51 -41.65
C ALA A 76 21.59 1.78 -42.20
N ILE A 77 22.77 2.39 -41.98
CA ILE A 77 24.06 1.88 -42.44
C ILE A 77 24.64 1.00 -41.33
N PRO A 78 25.03 -0.25 -41.62
CA PRO A 78 25.66 -1.10 -40.63
C PRO A 78 27.02 -0.51 -40.25
N SER A 79 27.30 -0.45 -38.95
CA SER A 79 28.55 0.03 -38.41
C SER A 79 28.86 -0.71 -37.10
N ASP A 80 30.12 -1.11 -36.94
CA ASP A 80 30.60 -1.73 -35.71
C ASP A 80 30.84 -0.70 -34.60
N THR A 81 30.93 0.60 -34.94
CA THR A 81 31.18 1.67 -33.97
C THR A 81 30.63 3.01 -34.47
N ILE A 82 29.79 3.66 -33.67
CA ILE A 82 29.37 5.06 -33.89
C ILE A 82 30.13 5.93 -32.90
N LYS A 83 30.99 6.83 -33.39
CA LYS A 83 31.80 7.72 -32.55
C LYS A 83 31.08 9.04 -32.23
N PRO A 84 31.27 9.62 -31.03
CA PRO A 84 30.82 10.97 -30.74
C PRO A 84 31.34 11.97 -31.78
N GLY A 85 30.47 12.83 -32.31
CA GLY A 85 30.84 13.82 -33.34
C GLY A 85 30.85 13.30 -34.78
N MET A 86 30.47 12.04 -35.03
CA MET A 86 30.31 11.52 -36.39
C MET A 86 29.23 12.30 -37.17
N MET A 87 29.48 12.58 -38.45
CA MET A 87 28.60 13.38 -39.31
C MET A 87 28.47 12.72 -40.69
N LEU A 88 27.35 12.96 -41.36
CA LEU A 88 27.12 12.60 -42.76
C LEU A 88 27.56 13.76 -43.65
N PHE A 89 28.48 13.49 -44.56
CA PHE A 89 28.96 14.46 -45.55
C PHE A 89 28.34 14.18 -46.91
N ALA A 90 28.07 15.23 -47.68
CA ALA A 90 27.67 15.13 -49.07
C ALA A 90 28.90 15.03 -49.97
N GLY A 91 28.94 14.06 -50.88
CA GLY A 91 30.01 13.92 -51.86
C GLY A 91 29.80 14.86 -53.05
N GLU A 92 30.71 15.80 -53.26
CA GLU A 92 30.74 16.66 -54.44
C GLU A 92 31.85 16.20 -55.39
N ARG A 93 31.51 15.94 -56.65
CA ARG A 93 32.50 15.52 -57.63
C ARG A 93 33.32 16.72 -58.11
N THR A 94 34.63 16.64 -57.95
CA THR A 94 35.57 17.66 -58.40
C THR A 94 35.78 17.60 -59.92
N VAL A 95 36.37 18.65 -60.50
CA VAL A 95 36.76 18.70 -61.93
C VAL A 95 37.73 17.60 -62.34
N LYS A 96 38.49 17.04 -61.38
CA LYS A 96 39.44 15.94 -61.60
C LYS A 96 38.77 14.56 -61.52
N GLY A 97 37.49 14.52 -61.13
CA GLY A 97 36.71 13.29 -61.03
C GLY A 97 36.65 12.69 -59.62
N ASP A 98 37.48 13.16 -58.68
CA ASP A 98 37.49 12.75 -57.26
C ASP A 98 36.25 13.26 -56.52
N ILE A 99 35.89 12.63 -55.40
CA ILE A 99 34.82 13.09 -54.50
C ILE A 99 35.43 13.88 -53.34
N ASP A 100 34.97 15.11 -53.16
CA ASP A 100 35.25 15.96 -52.01
C ASP A 100 34.04 15.96 -51.07
N TRP A 101 34.23 15.59 -49.81
CA TRP A 101 33.14 15.45 -48.83
C TRP A 101 32.86 16.80 -48.18
N ARG A 102 31.68 17.38 -48.44
CA ARG A 102 31.31 18.72 -47.97
C ARG A 102 30.01 18.71 -47.19
N ASN A 103 29.68 19.88 -46.62
CA ASN A 103 28.40 20.16 -45.99
C ASN A 103 28.01 19.12 -44.92
N PRO A 104 28.82 18.95 -43.85
CA PRO A 104 28.53 17.95 -42.84
C PRO A 104 27.19 18.20 -42.17
N THR A 105 26.42 17.12 -42.04
CA THR A 105 25.15 17.08 -41.33
C THR A 105 25.24 16.07 -40.20
N GLN A 106 24.73 16.41 -39.03
CA GLN A 106 24.82 15.52 -37.88
C GLN A 106 23.92 14.30 -38.07
N ILE A 107 24.46 13.10 -37.82
CA ILE A 107 23.67 11.86 -37.86
C ILE A 107 22.82 11.69 -36.59
N ARG A 108 21.71 10.97 -36.71
CA ARG A 108 20.85 10.63 -35.57
C ARG A 108 21.42 9.42 -34.83
N ASN A 109 21.29 9.41 -33.50
CA ASN A 109 21.64 8.26 -32.68
C ASN A 109 20.50 7.24 -32.73
N SER A 110 20.63 6.17 -33.52
CA SER A 110 19.67 5.05 -33.46
C SER A 110 19.71 4.41 -32.07
N LEU A 111 18.53 4.24 -31.48
CA LEU A 111 18.42 3.65 -30.15
C LEU A 111 18.41 2.12 -30.24
N VAL A 112 19.08 1.48 -29.28
CA VAL A 112 19.07 0.03 -29.10
C VAL A 112 18.15 -0.32 -27.95
N THR A 113 17.27 -1.29 -28.16
CA THR A 113 16.35 -1.74 -27.12
C THR A 113 17.06 -2.60 -26.09
N VAL A 114 16.61 -2.49 -24.85
CA VAL A 114 16.90 -3.40 -23.75
C VAL A 114 15.64 -4.22 -23.51
N ASP A 115 15.81 -5.45 -23.03
CA ASP A 115 14.70 -6.24 -22.49
C ASP A 115 13.87 -5.37 -21.53
N MET A 116 12.58 -5.22 -21.86
CA MET A 116 11.63 -4.36 -21.17
C MET A 116 11.59 -4.63 -19.66
N HIS A 117 11.76 -5.88 -19.25
CA HIS A 117 11.69 -6.28 -17.84
C HIS A 117 13.00 -6.06 -17.06
N LYS A 118 14.08 -5.64 -17.73
CA LYS A 118 15.36 -5.23 -17.11
C LYS A 118 15.48 -3.73 -16.88
N LEU A 119 14.48 -2.95 -17.32
CA LEU A 119 14.40 -1.51 -17.10
C LEU A 119 13.67 -1.21 -15.79
N ASN A 120 13.96 -0.07 -15.18
CA ASN A 120 13.37 0.41 -13.95
C ASN A 120 12.58 1.70 -14.20
N PHE A 121 11.25 1.59 -14.15
CA PHE A 121 10.35 2.73 -14.33
C PHE A 121 9.68 3.21 -13.04
N TYR A 122 10.20 2.82 -11.88
CA TYR A 122 9.72 3.36 -10.60
C TYR A 122 10.19 4.82 -10.40
N PRO A 123 9.51 5.58 -9.53
CA PRO A 123 9.97 6.89 -9.08
C PRO A 123 11.37 6.83 -8.45
N PRO A 124 12.16 7.93 -8.54
CA PRO A 124 13.45 8.02 -7.86
C PRO A 124 13.35 7.69 -6.36
N GLY A 125 14.30 6.92 -5.85
CA GLY A 125 14.38 6.55 -4.43
C GLY A 125 13.40 5.44 -3.98
N TYR A 126 12.47 4.99 -4.83
CA TYR A 126 11.50 3.94 -4.46
C TYR A 126 12.17 2.64 -4.01
N LEU A 127 13.02 2.04 -4.87
CA LEU A 127 13.69 0.78 -4.54
C LEU A 127 14.71 0.94 -3.41
N ASP A 128 15.45 2.05 -3.39
CA ASP A 128 16.46 2.31 -2.36
C ASP A 128 15.80 2.42 -0.97
N SER A 129 14.66 3.11 -0.87
CA SER A 129 13.90 3.23 0.38
C SER A 129 13.35 1.89 0.84
N LEU A 130 12.81 1.06 -0.07
CA LEU A 130 12.34 -0.27 0.29
C LEU A 130 13.47 -1.16 0.82
N LYS A 131 14.65 -1.07 0.20
CA LYS A 131 15.84 -1.78 0.66
C LYS A 131 16.28 -1.31 2.05
N GLU A 132 16.30 0.01 2.29
CA GLU A 132 16.62 0.59 3.59
C GLU A 132 15.64 0.14 4.68
N TRP A 133 14.36 -0.04 4.33
CA TRP A 133 13.33 -0.57 5.24
C TRP A 133 13.35 -2.10 5.38
N GLY A 134 14.37 -2.78 4.85
CA GLY A 134 14.54 -4.23 4.98
C GLY A 134 13.69 -5.08 4.04
N SER A 135 13.06 -4.49 3.01
CA SER A 135 12.29 -5.24 2.02
C SER A 135 13.18 -5.94 0.99
N ASN A 136 12.74 -7.11 0.50
CA ASN A 136 13.43 -7.81 -0.57
C ASN A 136 13.14 -7.18 -1.94
N ILE A 137 13.99 -6.25 -2.38
CA ILE A 137 13.84 -5.57 -3.68
C ILE A 137 14.13 -6.46 -4.90
N SER A 138 14.65 -7.68 -4.70
CA SER A 138 14.79 -8.66 -5.81
C SER A 138 13.47 -9.35 -6.13
N ASP A 139 12.48 -9.31 -5.24
CA ASP A 139 11.13 -9.80 -5.50
C ASP A 139 10.35 -8.73 -6.28
N LYS A 140 10.48 -8.77 -7.60
CA LYS A 140 9.79 -7.83 -8.49
C LYS A 140 8.27 -7.92 -8.34
N LYS A 141 7.72 -9.10 -8.01
CA LYS A 141 6.28 -9.26 -7.80
C LYS A 141 5.82 -8.42 -6.61
N PHE A 142 6.57 -8.45 -5.51
CA PHE A 142 6.32 -7.60 -4.35
C PHE A 142 6.43 -6.10 -4.68
N THR A 143 7.53 -5.66 -5.30
CA THR A 143 7.74 -4.24 -5.63
C THR A 143 6.69 -3.73 -6.63
N ASP A 144 6.33 -4.54 -7.63
CA ASP A 144 5.26 -4.21 -8.58
C ASP A 144 3.90 -4.09 -7.88
N SER A 145 3.52 -5.09 -7.08
CA SER A 145 2.23 -5.07 -6.38
C SER A 145 2.09 -3.86 -5.47
N LEU A 146 3.17 -3.48 -4.79
CA LEU A 146 3.19 -2.35 -3.87
C LEU A 146 3.18 -0.99 -4.58
N TYR A 147 3.89 -0.85 -5.70
CA TYR A 147 3.84 0.38 -6.50
C TYR A 147 2.47 0.53 -7.19
N PHE A 148 1.99 -0.53 -7.82
CA PHE A 148 0.74 -0.50 -8.58
C PHE A 148 -0.50 -0.36 -7.70
N SER A 149 -0.45 -0.73 -6.41
CA SER A 149 -1.60 -0.55 -5.52
C SER A 149 -2.10 0.89 -5.43
N PHE A 150 -1.22 1.87 -5.66
CA PHE A 150 -1.56 3.30 -5.65
C PHE A 150 -2.33 3.78 -6.90
N ALA A 151 -2.54 2.92 -7.90
CA ALA A 151 -3.44 3.23 -9.00
C ALA A 151 -4.88 3.47 -8.53
N GLU A 152 -5.25 2.98 -7.34
CA GLU A 152 -6.59 3.18 -6.77
C GLU A 152 -6.98 4.66 -6.66
N LEU A 153 -5.99 5.54 -6.48
CA LEU A 153 -6.15 6.99 -6.30
C LEU A 153 -6.58 7.71 -7.58
N PHE A 154 -6.52 7.03 -8.73
CA PHE A 154 -6.81 7.58 -10.06
C PHE A 154 -8.13 7.09 -10.63
N GLN A 155 -8.93 6.35 -9.85
CA GLN A 155 -10.24 5.97 -10.31
C GLN A 155 -11.12 7.20 -10.44
N THR A 156 -11.59 7.49 -11.65
CA THR A 156 -12.65 8.48 -11.84
C THR A 156 -13.93 7.95 -11.18
N PRO A 157 -14.63 8.76 -10.36
CA PRO A 157 -15.97 8.40 -9.94
C PRO A 157 -16.83 8.33 -11.20
N GLU A 158 -17.11 7.13 -11.70
CA GLU A 158 -18.38 6.92 -12.37
C GLU A 158 -19.46 7.38 -11.38
N THR A 159 -20.53 7.99 -11.88
CA THR A 159 -21.68 8.48 -11.11
C THR A 159 -22.23 7.44 -10.12
N ASP A 160 -21.57 7.31 -8.98
CA ASP A 160 -22.05 6.70 -7.75
C ASP A 160 -21.26 7.40 -6.64
N SER A 161 -21.82 8.52 -6.20
CA SER A 161 -21.38 9.27 -5.04
C SER A 161 -21.39 8.38 -3.81
N ARG A 162 -20.30 7.67 -3.55
CA ARG A 162 -20.00 7.03 -2.26
C ARG A 162 -18.53 7.22 -1.94
N ASN A 163 -18.30 8.27 -1.15
CA ASN A 163 -17.10 8.65 -0.41
C ASN A 163 -16.03 7.55 -0.33
N LEU A 164 -14.88 7.80 -0.98
CA LEU A 164 -13.62 7.14 -0.70
C LEU A 164 -13.13 7.61 0.67
N THR A 165 -13.36 6.80 1.70
CA THR A 165 -12.79 7.02 3.03
C THR A 165 -11.50 6.22 3.15
N VAL A 166 -10.35 6.88 3.00
CA VAL A 166 -9.08 6.35 3.49
C VAL A 166 -9.02 6.61 4.99
N GLY A 167 -9.73 5.77 5.76
CA GLY A 167 -9.64 5.67 7.21
C GLY A 167 -10.14 6.88 8.02
N GLY A 168 -11.41 6.86 8.43
CA GLY A 168 -11.99 7.82 9.38
C GLY A 168 -13.50 7.95 9.19
N GLN A 169 -14.28 8.19 10.24
CA GLN A 169 -15.75 8.17 10.20
C GLN A 169 -16.37 9.31 9.35
N VAL A 170 -17.51 9.02 8.72
CA VAL A 170 -18.28 9.96 7.89
C VAL A 170 -19.08 10.95 8.75
N GLN A 171 -18.97 12.24 8.44
CA GLN A 171 -20.13 13.14 8.39
C GLN A 171 -20.10 13.86 7.03
N ALA A 172 -21.21 13.77 6.31
CA ALA A 172 -21.40 14.40 5.01
C ALA A 172 -21.86 15.84 5.23
N ASP A 173 -21.20 16.80 4.59
CA ASP A 173 -21.82 18.10 4.33
C ASP A 173 -21.52 18.53 2.88
N THR A 174 -22.61 18.71 2.14
CA THR A 174 -22.67 19.21 0.76
C THR A 174 -22.10 20.63 0.67
N LEU A 175 -21.32 20.99 -0.37
CA LEU A 175 -21.23 22.37 -0.88
C LEU A 175 -20.52 22.46 -2.26
N ARG A 176 -21.36 22.66 -3.28
CA ARG A 176 -21.38 23.76 -4.27
C ARG A 176 -20.09 24.19 -5.00
N THR A 177 -20.22 24.22 -6.32
CA THR A 177 -19.34 24.75 -7.37
C THR A 177 -19.09 26.26 -7.24
N ASP A 178 -17.83 26.69 -7.32
CA ASP A 178 -17.49 27.89 -8.10
C ASP A 178 -16.01 27.96 -8.55
N SER A 179 -15.81 28.69 -9.63
CA SER A 179 -14.62 28.78 -10.49
C SER A 179 -13.54 29.75 -9.96
N SER A 180 -12.29 29.48 -10.36
CA SER A 180 -11.09 30.35 -10.39
C SER A 180 -10.22 30.49 -9.12
N TYR A 181 -8.91 30.48 -9.39
CA TYR A 181 -7.72 30.60 -8.53
C TYR A 181 -7.02 29.30 -8.09
N GLU A 182 -5.69 29.37 -8.20
CA GLU A 182 -4.65 28.33 -8.12
C GLU A 182 -4.92 27.19 -7.14
N ARG A 183 -4.98 25.96 -7.67
CA ARG A 183 -5.28 24.75 -6.90
C ARG A 183 -4.01 24.04 -6.45
N LYS A 184 -3.71 24.16 -5.16
CA LYS A 184 -2.82 23.26 -4.39
C LYS A 184 -3.64 22.03 -3.91
N PRO A 185 -3.01 20.90 -3.56
CA PRO A 185 -3.71 19.81 -2.87
C PRO A 185 -4.44 20.37 -1.64
N TYR A 186 -5.75 20.20 -1.59
CA TYR A 186 -6.57 20.62 -0.45
C TYR A 186 -7.13 19.39 0.27
N TYR A 187 -7.00 19.41 1.58
CA TYR A 187 -7.54 18.39 2.47
C TYR A 187 -9.03 18.68 2.71
N GLN A 188 -9.92 17.85 2.17
CA GLN A 188 -11.31 17.81 2.60
C GLN A 188 -11.53 16.51 3.39
N GLY A 189 -11.23 16.57 4.69
CA GLY A 189 -11.16 15.38 5.56
C GLY A 189 -9.94 14.49 5.26
N ASP A 190 -10.11 13.17 5.36
CA ASP A 190 -9.05 12.16 5.12
C ASP A 190 -8.80 11.80 3.63
N ALA A 191 -9.46 12.49 2.69
CA ALA A 191 -9.33 12.24 1.25
C ALA A 191 -8.32 13.20 0.59
N ILE A 192 -7.33 12.64 -0.11
CA ILE A 192 -6.37 13.41 -0.93
C ILE A 192 -6.91 13.44 -2.36
N TYR A 193 -7.35 14.62 -2.81
CA TYR A 193 -7.71 14.85 -4.21
C TYR A 193 -6.49 15.37 -4.98
N PHE A 194 -6.05 14.60 -5.98
CA PHE A 194 -4.99 15.01 -6.89
C PHE A 194 -5.58 15.73 -8.10
N ASP A 195 -5.70 17.05 -8.03
CA ASP A 195 -5.93 17.87 -9.22
C ASP A 195 -4.61 17.96 -9.99
N HIS A 196 -4.43 17.06 -10.96
CA HIS A 196 -3.38 17.09 -12.00
C HIS A 196 -1.92 16.92 -11.57
N CYS A 197 -1.64 16.47 -10.34
CA CYS A 197 -0.29 16.13 -9.91
C CYS A 197 -0.22 14.66 -9.50
N ALA A 198 0.17 13.79 -10.43
CA ALA A 198 0.87 12.52 -10.21
C ALA A 198 0.93 11.70 -11.53
N ILE A 199 1.86 10.75 -11.61
CA ILE A 199 1.85 9.70 -12.64
C ILE A 199 1.03 8.53 -12.13
N ASN A 200 -0.01 8.12 -12.88
CA ASN A 200 -0.81 6.96 -12.50
C ASN A 200 0.06 5.68 -12.57
N PRO A 201 0.26 4.92 -11.47
CA PRO A 201 1.01 3.67 -11.51
C PRO A 201 0.47 2.65 -12.51
N ALA A 202 -0.84 2.66 -12.79
CA ALA A 202 -1.43 1.82 -13.84
C ALA A 202 -0.98 2.21 -15.26
N SER A 203 -0.65 3.49 -15.50
CA SER A 203 -0.03 3.94 -16.76
C SER A 203 1.35 3.31 -16.93
N VAL A 204 2.16 3.30 -15.88
CA VAL A 204 3.47 2.63 -15.90
C VAL A 204 3.31 1.13 -16.14
N LYS A 205 2.34 0.49 -15.48
CA LYS A 205 2.00 -0.92 -15.72
C LYS A 205 1.58 -1.19 -17.17
N ALA A 206 0.89 -0.26 -17.81
CA ALA A 206 0.38 -0.42 -19.17
C ALA A 206 1.49 -0.46 -20.22
N PHE A 207 2.52 0.39 -20.10
CA PHE A 207 3.64 0.41 -21.04
C PHE A 207 4.81 -0.50 -20.65
N TRP A 208 4.94 -0.88 -19.37
CA TRP A 208 5.98 -1.79 -18.89
C TRP A 208 5.66 -3.25 -19.26
N HIS A 209 5.56 -3.49 -20.56
CA HIS A 209 5.05 -4.72 -21.19
C HIS A 209 5.73 -4.95 -22.55
N ASP A 210 5.96 -6.22 -22.92
CA ASP A 210 6.55 -6.66 -24.19
C ASP A 210 5.99 -6.02 -25.47
N LYS A 211 4.74 -5.52 -25.48
CA LYS A 211 4.19 -4.83 -26.65
C LYS A 211 4.95 -3.55 -27.00
N PHE A 212 5.64 -2.96 -26.02
CA PHE A 212 6.49 -1.79 -26.20
C PHE A 212 7.98 -2.15 -26.39
N GLN A 213 8.33 -3.44 -26.46
CA GLN A 213 9.72 -3.91 -26.61
C GLN A 213 10.44 -3.36 -27.83
N HIS A 214 9.70 -3.01 -28.89
CA HIS A 214 10.24 -2.48 -30.14
C HIS A 214 10.02 -0.97 -30.30
N THR A 215 9.90 -0.23 -29.20
CA THR A 215 9.83 1.25 -29.22
C THR A 215 10.97 1.85 -28.41
N PHE A 216 11.14 3.18 -28.46
CA PHE A 216 12.10 3.85 -27.59
C PHE A 216 11.79 3.70 -26.10
N ILE A 217 10.58 3.29 -25.71
CA ILE A 217 10.22 3.03 -24.31
C ILE A 217 11.12 1.94 -23.71
N ALA A 218 11.45 0.93 -24.51
CA ALA A 218 12.34 -0.17 -24.11
C ALA A 218 13.83 0.21 -24.22
N THR A 219 14.24 1.43 -23.83
CA THR A 219 15.64 1.89 -23.93
C THR A 219 16.13 2.51 -22.62
N ARG A 220 17.45 2.53 -22.41
CA ARG A 220 18.07 3.21 -21.25
C ARG A 220 17.83 4.71 -21.28
N GLN A 221 17.73 5.27 -22.48
CA GLN A 221 17.45 6.69 -22.70
C GLN A 221 16.05 7.06 -22.19
N PHE A 222 15.04 6.23 -22.45
CA PHE A 222 13.70 6.47 -21.91
C PHE A 222 13.61 6.19 -20.41
N GLU A 223 14.28 5.14 -19.91
CA GLU A 223 14.41 4.88 -18.46
C GLU A 223 14.97 6.10 -17.71
N GLU A 224 15.95 6.80 -18.29
CA GLU A 224 16.50 8.04 -17.72
C GLU A 224 15.44 9.15 -17.65
N ARG A 225 14.61 9.31 -18.68
CA ARG A 225 13.53 10.31 -18.74
C ARG A 225 12.41 10.00 -17.75
N MET A 226 12.08 8.73 -17.54
CA MET A 226 11.07 8.32 -16.56
C MET A 226 11.34 8.84 -15.14
N LYS A 227 12.60 9.04 -14.75
CA LYS A 227 12.94 9.69 -13.48
C LYS A 227 12.38 11.11 -13.39
N TYR A 228 12.54 11.89 -14.45
CA TYR A 228 12.09 13.28 -14.51
C TYR A 228 10.60 13.40 -14.80
N ILE A 229 10.01 12.42 -15.49
CA ILE A 229 8.55 12.29 -15.65
C ILE A 229 7.89 12.02 -14.28
N HIS A 230 8.50 11.22 -13.41
CA HIS A 230 8.00 11.07 -12.04
C HIS A 230 8.17 12.35 -11.21
N LEU A 231 9.32 13.03 -11.36
CA LEU A 231 9.57 14.30 -10.67
C LEU A 231 8.65 15.44 -11.14
N SER A 232 8.11 15.37 -12.36
CA SER A 232 7.12 16.35 -12.80
C SER A 232 5.75 16.12 -12.17
N GLY A 233 5.44 14.89 -11.78
CA GLY A 233 4.08 14.51 -11.37
C GLY A 233 3.04 14.79 -12.47
N ASP A 234 3.45 14.85 -13.73
CA ASP A 234 2.58 15.27 -14.83
C ASP A 234 2.30 14.12 -15.80
N GLN A 235 1.10 13.57 -15.74
CA GLN A 235 0.67 12.49 -16.64
C GLN A 235 0.71 12.95 -18.11
N GLU A 236 0.48 14.24 -18.41
CA GLU A 236 0.51 14.75 -19.79
C GLU A 236 1.92 14.63 -20.39
N ILE A 237 2.97 14.76 -19.57
CA ILE A 237 4.35 14.57 -20.03
C ILE A 237 4.58 13.12 -20.45
N LEU A 238 4.13 12.14 -19.65
CA LEU A 238 4.21 10.72 -20.04
C LEU A 238 3.42 10.46 -21.33
N ASP A 239 2.22 11.05 -21.44
CA ASP A 239 1.35 10.88 -22.59
C ASP A 239 1.97 11.45 -23.88
N LEU A 240 2.79 12.51 -23.80
CA LEU A 240 3.55 13.00 -24.97
C LEU A 240 4.47 11.91 -25.55
N TYR A 241 5.17 11.15 -24.72
CA TYR A 241 6.02 10.04 -25.17
C TYR A 241 5.20 8.91 -25.78
N ILE A 242 4.10 8.53 -25.13
CA ILE A 242 3.24 7.45 -25.64
C ILE A 242 2.56 7.83 -26.96
N ASN A 243 2.16 9.09 -27.13
CA ASN A 243 1.47 9.55 -28.33
C ASN A 243 2.42 9.85 -29.51
N ASN A 244 3.73 9.86 -29.29
CA ASN A 244 4.74 10.18 -30.31
C ASN A 244 5.79 9.07 -30.48
N LEU A 245 5.40 7.80 -30.32
CA LEU A 245 6.27 6.63 -30.48
C LEU A 245 6.88 6.51 -31.89
N ASP A 246 6.31 7.18 -32.89
CA ASP A 246 6.81 7.26 -34.27
C ASP A 246 7.86 8.36 -34.48
N LYS A 247 8.09 9.22 -33.49
CA LYS A 247 9.08 10.31 -33.54
C LYS A 247 10.39 9.91 -32.88
N ASP A 248 11.42 10.70 -33.12
CA ASP A 248 12.68 10.58 -32.38
C ASP A 248 12.46 10.97 -30.91
N LEU A 249 13.15 10.31 -30.00
CA LEU A 249 13.02 10.57 -28.57
C LEU A 249 13.32 12.05 -28.24
N SER A 250 14.36 12.62 -28.86
CA SER A 250 14.73 14.03 -28.71
C SER A 250 13.69 15.02 -29.25
N TYR A 251 12.88 14.61 -30.24
CA TYR A 251 11.78 15.42 -30.73
C TYR A 251 10.69 15.51 -29.66
N VAL A 252 10.36 14.39 -29.01
CA VAL A 252 9.41 14.39 -27.89
C VAL A 252 9.94 15.21 -26.72
N ASP A 253 11.24 15.12 -26.41
CA ASP A 253 11.87 15.97 -25.38
C ASP A 253 11.65 17.47 -25.67
N SER A 254 11.71 17.88 -26.95
CA SER A 254 11.40 19.25 -27.38
C SER A 254 9.92 19.60 -27.21
N LEU A 255 9.00 18.64 -27.42
CA LEU A 255 7.58 18.85 -27.15
C LEU A 255 7.32 19.11 -25.67
N VAL A 256 8.00 18.39 -24.77
CA VAL A 256 7.89 18.60 -23.32
C VAL A 256 8.32 20.02 -22.96
N VAL A 257 9.47 20.49 -23.46
CA VAL A 257 9.95 21.87 -23.22
C VAL A 257 8.91 22.91 -23.65
N ASN A 258 8.21 22.68 -24.76
CA ASN A 258 7.22 23.61 -25.29
C ASN A 258 5.81 23.46 -24.68
N SER A 259 5.52 22.34 -23.99
CA SER A 259 4.22 22.07 -23.39
C SER A 259 4.13 22.49 -21.92
N VAL A 260 5.26 22.71 -21.25
CA VAL A 260 5.30 23.09 -19.84
C VAL A 260 4.68 24.49 -19.66
N LYS A 261 3.50 24.51 -19.01
CA LYS A 261 2.76 25.74 -18.66
C LYS A 261 2.74 26.03 -17.17
N ARG A 262 3.05 25.03 -16.33
CA ARG A 262 2.98 25.13 -14.87
C ARG A 262 4.32 25.59 -14.32
N GLU A 263 4.32 26.65 -13.52
CA GLU A 263 5.54 27.22 -12.94
C GLU A 263 6.32 26.20 -12.09
N ALA A 264 5.61 25.32 -11.38
CA ALA A 264 6.21 24.23 -10.59
C ALA A 264 7.09 23.28 -11.42
N LEU A 265 6.93 23.25 -12.76
CA LEU A 265 7.69 22.39 -13.66
C LEU A 265 8.89 23.10 -14.30
N TYR A 266 9.02 24.43 -14.16
CA TYR A 266 10.13 25.20 -14.73
C TYR A 266 11.52 24.69 -14.30
N PRO A 267 11.75 24.23 -13.06
CA PRO A 267 13.03 23.66 -12.67
C PRO A 267 13.44 22.40 -13.47
N LEU A 268 12.48 21.69 -14.09
CA LEU A 268 12.76 20.50 -14.89
C LEU A 268 13.03 20.81 -16.36
N VAL A 269 12.63 21.99 -16.86
CA VAL A 269 12.78 22.38 -18.27
C VAL A 269 14.23 22.32 -18.76
N PRO A 270 15.25 22.81 -18.04
CA PRO A 270 16.64 22.70 -18.47
C PRO A 270 17.08 21.26 -18.73
N LYS A 271 16.56 20.30 -17.96
CA LYS A 271 16.89 18.89 -18.16
C LYS A 271 16.28 18.33 -19.45
N PHE A 272 15.02 18.66 -19.75
CA PHE A 272 14.40 18.25 -21.01
C PHE A 272 15.04 18.95 -22.22
N GLN A 273 15.57 20.16 -22.06
CA GLN A 273 16.39 20.82 -23.09
C GLN A 273 17.71 20.07 -23.34
N GLU A 274 18.38 19.60 -22.29
CA GLU A 274 19.56 18.73 -22.41
C GLU A 274 19.22 17.44 -23.17
N PHE A 275 18.11 16.79 -22.81
CA PHE A 275 17.62 15.59 -23.49
C PHE A 275 17.32 15.82 -24.98
N ALA A 276 16.66 16.93 -25.31
CA ALA A 276 16.45 17.33 -26.70
C ALA A 276 17.77 17.57 -27.44
N GLY A 277 18.75 18.19 -26.79
CA GLY A 277 20.08 18.46 -27.33
C GLY A 277 20.92 17.21 -27.64
N ARG A 278 20.63 16.08 -26.99
CA ARG A 278 21.33 14.79 -27.22
C ARG A 278 21.02 14.15 -28.57
N ARG A 279 19.93 14.55 -29.23
CA ARG A 279 19.48 14.00 -30.53
C ARG A 279 19.32 12.48 -30.51
N ASP A 280 18.85 11.95 -29.37
CA ASP A 280 18.45 10.55 -29.22
C ASP A 280 17.33 10.26 -30.25
N GLY A 281 17.60 9.38 -31.21
CA GLY A 281 16.70 9.04 -32.31
C GLY A 281 15.57 8.09 -31.87
N ASN A 282 15.08 7.28 -32.80
CA ASN A 282 14.17 6.18 -32.48
C ASN A 282 14.87 4.82 -32.69
N VAL A 283 14.22 3.74 -32.27
CA VAL A 283 14.63 2.37 -32.54
C VAL A 283 14.23 1.98 -33.97
N THR A 284 14.96 1.06 -34.58
CA THR A 284 14.66 0.61 -35.94
C THR A 284 13.25 0.03 -36.04
N GLY A 285 12.38 0.67 -36.84
CA GLY A 285 10.99 0.28 -36.97
C GLY A 285 10.07 0.70 -35.80
N GLY A 286 10.54 1.55 -34.87
CA GLY A 286 9.82 1.93 -33.65
C GLY A 286 8.48 2.64 -33.88
N GLY A 287 8.32 3.33 -35.01
CA GLY A 287 7.04 3.94 -35.39
C GLY A 287 5.99 2.96 -35.92
N LYS A 288 6.34 1.69 -36.15
CA LYS A 288 5.37 0.69 -36.62
C LYS A 288 4.34 0.45 -35.53
N SER A 289 3.07 0.69 -35.84
CA SER A 289 1.94 0.52 -34.89
C SER A 289 1.88 1.51 -33.73
N ALA A 290 2.59 2.66 -33.79
CA ALA A 290 2.57 3.69 -32.74
C ALA A 290 1.14 4.04 -32.27
N ALA A 291 0.22 4.32 -33.21
CA ALA A 291 -1.17 4.64 -32.88
C ALA A 291 -1.90 3.50 -32.13
N LYS A 292 -1.68 2.24 -32.54
CA LYS A 292 -2.27 1.07 -31.88
C LYS A 292 -1.68 0.84 -30.49
N LEU A 293 -0.40 1.13 -30.29
CA LEU A 293 0.26 1.05 -28.97
C LEU A 293 -0.23 2.15 -28.04
N ALA A 294 -0.45 3.37 -28.54
CA ALA A 294 -1.05 4.46 -27.77
C ALA A 294 -2.50 4.15 -27.36
N GLU A 295 -3.29 3.55 -28.26
CA GLU A 295 -4.63 3.05 -27.94
C GLU A 295 -4.59 1.91 -26.89
N TYR A 296 -3.70 0.94 -27.08
CA TYR A 296 -3.48 -0.14 -26.12
C TYR A 296 -3.11 0.40 -24.74
N PHE A 297 -2.21 1.38 -24.67
CA PHE A 297 -1.83 2.05 -23.43
C PHE A 297 -3.06 2.63 -22.72
N ARG A 298 -3.84 3.49 -23.38
CA ARG A 298 -5.03 4.11 -22.77
C ARG A 298 -6.02 3.07 -22.23
N ASN A 299 -6.32 2.05 -23.05
CA ASN A 299 -7.25 0.98 -22.68
C ASN A 299 -6.72 0.16 -21.49
N LYS A 300 -5.42 -0.15 -21.45
CA LYS A 300 -4.82 -0.91 -20.34
C LYS A 300 -4.65 -0.09 -19.08
N THR A 301 -4.32 1.19 -19.17
CA THR A 301 -4.29 2.10 -18.03
C THR A 301 -5.66 2.12 -17.35
N ALA A 302 -6.74 2.31 -18.12
CA ALA A 302 -8.10 2.30 -17.58
C ALA A 302 -8.46 0.95 -16.93
N LEU A 303 -8.24 -0.15 -17.65
CA LEU A 303 -8.53 -1.50 -17.15
C LEU A 303 -7.74 -1.84 -15.88
N PHE A 304 -6.45 -1.53 -15.83
CA PHE A 304 -5.62 -1.81 -14.65
C PHE A 304 -6.00 -0.92 -13.47
N THR A 305 -6.34 0.35 -13.71
CA THR A 305 -6.86 1.25 -12.67
C THR A 305 -8.12 0.64 -12.07
N GLU A 306 -9.11 0.27 -12.89
CA GLU A 306 -10.36 -0.34 -12.44
C GLU A 306 -10.14 -1.63 -11.63
N GLN A 307 -9.33 -2.56 -12.15
CA GLN A 307 -9.06 -3.83 -11.50
C GLN A 307 -8.36 -3.67 -10.14
N ILE A 308 -7.39 -2.75 -10.04
CA ILE A 308 -6.66 -2.48 -8.80
C ILE A 308 -7.58 -1.82 -7.79
N SER A 309 -8.34 -0.79 -8.19
CA SER A 309 -9.30 -0.13 -7.31
C SER A 309 -10.37 -1.09 -6.80
N LYS A 310 -10.85 -2.00 -7.66
CA LYS A 310 -11.82 -3.04 -7.26
C LYS A 310 -11.22 -3.97 -6.20
N ALA A 311 -10.02 -4.49 -6.43
CA ALA A 311 -9.35 -5.37 -5.47
C ALA A 311 -9.11 -4.68 -4.10
N GLN A 312 -8.73 -3.40 -4.12
CA GLN A 312 -8.58 -2.61 -2.89
C GLN A 312 -9.91 -2.38 -2.17
N ARG A 313 -10.98 -2.01 -2.90
CA ARG A 313 -12.31 -1.85 -2.31
C ARG A 313 -12.81 -3.14 -1.67
N GLU A 314 -12.65 -4.28 -2.35
CA GLU A 314 -13.06 -5.58 -1.81
C GLU A 314 -12.30 -5.91 -0.52
N PHE A 315 -10.98 -5.69 -0.50
CA PHE A 315 -10.17 -5.87 0.69
C PHE A 315 -10.62 -4.98 1.86
N TRP A 316 -10.77 -3.68 1.63
CA TRP A 316 -11.15 -2.73 2.70
C TRP A 316 -12.60 -2.92 3.16
N THR A 317 -13.51 -3.30 2.27
CA THR A 317 -14.88 -3.67 2.63
C THR A 317 -14.90 -4.90 3.52
N GLN A 318 -14.08 -5.91 3.21
CA GLN A 318 -13.93 -7.08 4.06
C GLN A 318 -13.34 -6.70 5.43
N GLN A 319 -12.32 -5.84 5.49
CA GLN A 319 -11.77 -5.35 6.76
C GLN A 319 -12.82 -4.63 7.60
N ALA A 320 -13.65 -3.77 6.99
CA ALA A 320 -14.72 -3.05 7.68
C ALA A 320 -15.81 -4.00 8.22
N SER A 321 -16.18 -5.04 7.46
CA SER A 321 -17.12 -6.06 7.93
C SER A 321 -16.57 -6.88 9.10
N LEU A 322 -15.27 -7.16 9.11
CA LEU A 322 -14.60 -7.81 10.26
C LEU A 322 -14.57 -6.90 11.49
N ASP A 323 -14.36 -5.58 11.30
CA ASP A 323 -14.44 -4.60 12.38
C ASP A 323 -15.85 -4.57 12.98
N GLU A 324 -16.90 -4.52 12.15
CA GLU A 324 -18.30 -4.57 12.61
C GLU A 324 -18.61 -5.86 13.37
N THR A 325 -18.16 -7.01 12.86
CA THR A 325 -18.31 -8.31 13.53
C THR A 325 -17.64 -8.29 14.91
N PHE A 326 -16.47 -7.66 15.02
CA PHE A 326 -15.78 -7.52 16.31
C PHE A 326 -16.59 -6.66 17.28
N PHE A 327 -17.08 -5.50 16.85
CA PHE A 327 -17.92 -4.62 17.70
C PHE A 327 -19.19 -5.33 18.19
N GLN A 328 -19.86 -6.09 17.31
CA GLN A 328 -21.04 -6.87 17.68
C GLN A 328 -20.72 -7.90 18.76
N ARG A 329 -19.69 -8.72 18.56
CA ARG A 329 -19.27 -9.75 19.53
C ARG A 329 -18.78 -9.15 20.85
N GLN A 330 -18.08 -8.02 20.80
CA GLN A 330 -17.63 -7.31 21.99
C GLN A 330 -18.82 -6.77 22.79
N SER A 331 -19.83 -6.22 22.11
CA SER A 331 -21.07 -5.77 22.75
C SER A 331 -21.80 -6.93 23.43
N GLU A 332 -21.99 -8.06 22.74
CA GLU A 332 -22.59 -9.28 23.31
C GLU A 332 -21.83 -9.77 24.54
N TYR A 333 -20.50 -9.83 24.46
CA TYR A 333 -19.64 -10.22 25.56
C TYR A 333 -19.77 -9.28 26.77
N ILE A 334 -19.81 -7.96 26.55
CA ILE A 334 -20.00 -6.97 27.62
C ILE A 334 -21.37 -7.17 28.28
N GLN A 335 -22.44 -7.37 27.51
CA GLN A 335 -23.78 -7.62 28.05
C GLN A 335 -23.83 -8.90 28.87
N ASP A 336 -23.25 -10.00 28.36
CA ASP A 336 -23.16 -11.28 29.09
C ASP A 336 -22.35 -11.12 30.38
N SER A 337 -21.26 -10.35 30.36
CA SER A 337 -20.42 -10.06 31.53
C SER A 337 -21.18 -9.25 32.59
N ILE A 338 -21.89 -8.18 32.20
CA ILE A 338 -22.71 -7.37 33.11
C ILE A 338 -23.81 -8.23 33.74
N LYS A 339 -24.52 -9.01 32.93
CA LYS A 339 -25.57 -9.92 33.42
C LYS A 339 -25.02 -10.93 34.43
N ARG A 340 -23.85 -11.51 34.14
CA ARG A 340 -23.16 -12.43 35.05
C ARG A 340 -22.79 -11.74 36.37
N MET A 341 -22.16 -10.57 36.31
CA MET A 341 -21.75 -9.82 37.51
C MET A 341 -22.96 -9.46 38.39
N ASN A 342 -24.04 -8.96 37.78
CA ASN A 342 -25.28 -8.64 38.51
C ASN A 342 -25.90 -9.89 39.14
N LYS A 343 -25.88 -11.03 38.44
CA LYS A 343 -26.39 -12.30 38.97
C LYS A 343 -25.56 -12.79 40.16
N ASN A 344 -24.23 -12.76 40.05
CA ASN A 344 -23.35 -13.13 41.15
C ASN A 344 -23.56 -12.21 42.36
N PHE A 345 -23.64 -10.90 42.15
CA PHE A 345 -23.92 -9.92 43.21
C PHE A 345 -25.25 -10.23 43.92
N GLN A 346 -26.32 -10.47 43.16
CA GLN A 346 -27.64 -10.75 43.73
C GLN A 346 -27.65 -12.05 44.54
N GLN A 347 -27.04 -13.11 44.02
CA GLN A 347 -26.96 -14.41 44.70
C GLN A 347 -26.14 -14.33 45.98
N GLU A 348 -25.01 -13.61 45.95
CA GLU A 348 -24.18 -13.38 47.13
C GLU A 348 -24.89 -12.50 48.16
N TYR A 349 -25.60 -11.45 47.72
CA TYR A 349 -26.41 -10.61 48.58
C TYR A 349 -27.51 -11.40 49.29
N GLU A 350 -28.25 -12.23 48.56
CA GLU A 350 -29.30 -13.09 49.14
C GLU A 350 -28.73 -14.10 50.14
N LEU A 351 -27.57 -14.69 49.84
CA LEU A 351 -26.86 -15.60 50.74
C LEU A 351 -26.46 -14.89 52.04
N ASN A 352 -25.80 -13.74 51.94
CA ASN A 352 -25.34 -12.97 53.10
C ASN A 352 -26.51 -12.44 53.91
N LEU A 353 -27.57 -11.96 53.26
CA LEU A 353 -28.76 -11.44 53.93
C LEU A 353 -29.47 -12.53 54.73
N LYS A 354 -29.60 -13.72 54.15
CA LYS A 354 -30.17 -14.89 54.84
C LYS A 354 -29.36 -15.25 56.08
N GLU A 355 -28.03 -15.24 55.98
CA GLU A 355 -27.16 -15.57 57.12
C GLU A 355 -27.17 -14.47 58.19
N ALA A 356 -27.09 -13.20 57.81
CA ALA A 356 -27.18 -12.08 58.74
C ALA A 356 -28.49 -12.11 59.54
N ARG A 357 -29.63 -12.34 58.87
CA ARG A 357 -30.94 -12.48 59.53
C ARG A 357 -30.99 -13.67 60.48
N ARG A 358 -30.35 -14.79 60.12
CA ARG A 358 -30.24 -15.97 60.99
C ARG A 358 -29.45 -15.66 62.26
N GLN A 359 -28.32 -14.95 62.15
CA GLN A 359 -27.50 -14.56 63.32
C GLN A 359 -28.22 -13.57 64.24
N LEU A 360 -29.05 -12.70 63.68
CA LEU A 360 -29.89 -11.76 64.43
C LEU A 360 -31.19 -12.38 64.96
N ASP A 361 -31.50 -13.64 64.62
CA ASP A 361 -32.75 -14.33 64.98
C ASP A 361 -34.02 -13.58 64.49
N MET A 362 -33.92 -12.94 63.33
CA MET A 362 -35.00 -12.14 62.75
C MET A 362 -35.94 -13.04 61.94
N LYS A 363 -37.13 -13.34 62.50
CA LYS A 363 -38.20 -14.10 61.80
C LYS A 363 -39.20 -13.21 61.07
N PHE A 364 -39.54 -12.07 61.68
CA PHE A 364 -40.37 -10.96 61.16
C PHE A 364 -39.90 -9.69 61.84
N TYR A 365 -40.07 -8.51 61.23
CA TYR A 365 -39.70 -7.23 61.86
C TYR A 365 -40.86 -6.25 61.84
N THR A 366 -41.13 -5.67 63.01
CA THR A 366 -42.01 -4.53 63.21
C THR A 366 -41.11 -3.34 63.55
N VAL A 367 -41.07 -2.33 62.69
CA VAL A 367 -40.28 -1.11 62.92
C VAL A 367 -41.22 0.05 63.21
N SER A 368 -40.97 0.78 64.30
CA SER A 368 -41.68 2.04 64.57
C SER A 368 -41.16 3.12 63.62
N ILE A 369 -41.95 3.47 62.61
CA ILE A 369 -41.62 4.54 61.66
C ILE A 369 -42.05 5.87 62.27
N THR A 370 -41.09 6.62 62.82
CA THR A 370 -41.31 7.93 63.46
C THR A 370 -40.96 9.12 62.56
N THR A 371 -40.45 8.86 61.36
CA THR A 371 -40.00 9.88 60.40
C THR A 371 -40.39 9.50 58.97
N THR A 372 -40.69 10.49 58.13
CA THR A 372 -40.99 10.29 56.69
C THR A 372 -39.70 10.01 55.88
N GLY A 373 -39.86 9.60 54.61
CA GLY A 373 -38.76 9.28 53.68
C GLY A 373 -38.41 7.80 53.56
N TRP A 374 -37.53 7.45 52.61
CA TRP A 374 -37.11 6.07 52.34
C TRP A 374 -36.39 5.45 53.54
N LYS A 375 -36.81 4.26 53.95
CA LYS A 375 -36.18 3.46 55.02
C LYS A 375 -35.62 2.18 54.39
N ASN A 376 -34.32 1.95 54.52
CA ASN A 376 -33.66 0.71 54.07
C ASN A 376 -33.10 -0.02 55.30
N VAL A 377 -33.57 -1.24 55.52
CA VAL A 377 -33.22 -2.08 56.68
C VAL A 377 -32.00 -2.96 56.39
N ASP A 378 -31.66 -3.20 55.12
CA ASP A 378 -30.68 -4.19 54.69
C ASP A 378 -29.38 -3.57 54.09
N ARG A 379 -29.22 -2.23 54.17
CA ARG A 379 -28.12 -1.46 53.57
C ARG A 379 -26.72 -1.97 53.94
N TYR A 380 -26.51 -2.41 55.18
CA TYR A 380 -25.18 -2.87 55.64
C TYR A 380 -24.73 -4.16 54.95
N VAL A 381 -25.66 -5.08 54.68
CA VAL A 381 -25.36 -6.33 53.97
C VAL A 381 -25.05 -6.03 52.51
N GLU A 382 -25.85 -5.15 51.87
CA GLU A 382 -25.63 -4.72 50.50
C GLU A 382 -24.26 -4.03 50.32
N GLU A 383 -23.90 -3.12 51.23
CA GLU A 383 -22.62 -2.40 51.21
C GLU A 383 -21.43 -3.35 51.42
N SER A 384 -21.55 -4.30 52.35
CA SER A 384 -20.56 -5.36 52.58
C SER A 384 -20.31 -6.19 51.31
N VAL A 385 -21.35 -6.63 50.60
CA VAL A 385 -21.21 -7.41 49.36
C VAL A 385 -20.63 -6.55 48.23
N ARG A 386 -21.13 -5.32 48.06
CA ARG A 386 -20.69 -4.39 47.02
C ARG A 386 -19.21 -4.04 47.13
N THR A 387 -18.71 -3.87 48.35
CA THR A 387 -17.32 -3.51 48.63
C THR A 387 -16.44 -4.73 48.97
N GLN A 388 -17.06 -5.91 49.05
CA GLN A 388 -16.45 -7.15 49.56
C GLN A 388 -15.74 -6.89 50.89
N THR A 389 -16.40 -6.27 51.86
CA THR A 389 -15.85 -5.99 53.20
C THR A 389 -16.59 -6.80 54.25
N THR A 390 -15.89 -7.20 55.31
CA THR A 390 -16.49 -7.96 56.41
C THR A 390 -17.67 -7.20 56.98
N LEU A 391 -18.85 -7.83 56.95
CA LEU A 391 -20.00 -7.37 57.70
C LEU A 391 -19.70 -7.55 59.17
N ASP A 392 -19.80 -6.48 59.95
CA ASP A 392 -19.71 -6.48 61.40
C ASP A 392 -20.79 -5.53 61.92
N TYR A 393 -22.00 -6.06 62.11
CA TYR A 393 -23.17 -5.30 62.51
C TYR A 393 -23.67 -5.74 63.88
N THR A 394 -23.97 -4.77 64.75
CA THR A 394 -24.61 -5.01 66.04
C THR A 394 -25.99 -4.36 66.03
N ASP A 395 -27.03 -5.14 66.28
CA ASP A 395 -28.39 -4.63 66.42
C ASP A 395 -28.50 -3.83 67.73
N PRO A 396 -28.79 -2.53 67.68
CA PRO A 396 -28.84 -1.68 68.87
C PRO A 396 -30.01 -2.01 69.81
N GLN A 397 -31.05 -2.71 69.34
CA GLN A 397 -32.20 -3.07 70.17
C GLN A 397 -32.00 -4.39 70.90
N THR A 398 -31.50 -5.41 70.20
CA THR A 398 -31.34 -6.75 70.78
C THR A 398 -29.93 -7.02 71.31
N GLY A 399 -28.94 -6.21 70.93
CA GLY A 399 -27.52 -6.43 71.22
C GLY A 399 -26.90 -7.61 70.45
N LYS A 400 -27.67 -8.30 69.60
CA LYS A 400 -27.18 -9.41 68.78
C LYS A 400 -26.27 -8.91 67.66
N LYS A 401 -25.33 -9.75 67.25
CA LYS A 401 -24.32 -9.42 66.25
C LYS A 401 -24.47 -10.29 65.00
N ALA A 402 -24.35 -9.67 63.82
CA ALA A 402 -24.18 -10.36 62.55
C ALA A 402 -22.76 -10.10 62.03
N VAL A 403 -21.99 -11.16 61.83
CA VAL A 403 -20.64 -11.12 61.25
C VAL A 403 -20.57 -12.03 60.04
N ILE A 404 -20.12 -11.50 58.90
CA ILE A 404 -19.82 -12.27 57.68
C ILE A 404 -18.47 -11.78 57.14
N ARG A 405 -17.46 -12.65 57.16
CA ARG A 405 -16.07 -12.30 56.82
C ARG A 405 -15.80 -12.34 55.32
N TYR A 406 -15.06 -11.33 54.86
CA TYR A 406 -14.40 -11.31 53.56
C TYR A 406 -12.89 -11.37 53.77
N GLU A 407 -12.28 -12.48 53.42
CA GLU A 407 -10.87 -12.75 53.68
C GLU A 407 -10.03 -12.59 52.41
N PRO A 408 -8.86 -11.94 52.47
CA PRO A 408 -8.05 -11.68 51.27
C PRO A 408 -7.45 -12.97 50.71
N VAL A 409 -7.31 -13.02 49.39
CA VAL A 409 -6.58 -14.09 48.69
C VAL A 409 -5.79 -13.50 47.52
N SER A 410 -4.63 -14.08 47.22
CA SER A 410 -3.83 -13.66 46.07
C SER A 410 -3.07 -14.80 45.39
N PHE A 411 -2.80 -14.64 44.10
CA PHE A 411 -2.22 -15.65 43.22
C PHE A 411 -1.09 -15.04 42.39
N GLY A 412 0.13 -15.51 42.63
CA GLY A 412 1.32 -15.22 41.84
C GLY A 412 1.52 -16.29 40.77
N ILE A 413 1.30 -15.91 39.50
CA ILE A 413 1.45 -16.80 38.35
C ILE A 413 2.86 -16.66 37.79
N GLU A 414 3.59 -17.78 37.67
CA GLU A 414 4.90 -17.79 37.03
C GLU A 414 4.80 -17.46 35.54
N ASP A 415 5.75 -16.67 35.04
CA ASP A 415 5.84 -16.25 33.65
C ASP A 415 4.53 -15.65 33.08
N ALA A 416 3.75 -14.95 33.90
CA ALA A 416 2.45 -14.40 33.50
C ALA A 416 2.50 -13.58 32.19
N ALA A 417 3.56 -12.79 32.00
CA ALA A 417 3.77 -11.96 30.81
C ALA A 417 4.09 -12.76 29.53
N SER A 418 4.43 -14.04 29.64
CA SER A 418 4.74 -14.90 28.48
C SER A 418 3.50 -15.49 27.81
N PHE A 419 2.32 -15.34 28.41
CA PHE A 419 1.06 -15.83 27.86
C PHE A 419 0.39 -14.74 27.01
N ASP A 420 -0.06 -15.10 25.81
CA ASP A 420 -0.88 -14.23 24.95
C ASP A 420 -2.19 -13.84 25.65
N ARG A 421 -2.69 -14.74 26.50
CA ARG A 421 -3.88 -14.60 27.33
C ARG A 421 -3.66 -15.27 28.66
N LEU A 422 -4.02 -14.61 29.75
CA LEU A 422 -4.06 -15.22 31.07
C LEU A 422 -5.35 -14.81 31.80
N SER A 423 -6.09 -15.78 32.29
CA SER A 423 -7.33 -15.57 33.05
C SER A 423 -7.34 -16.40 34.33
N VAL A 424 -7.66 -15.75 35.44
CA VAL A 424 -7.72 -16.34 36.77
C VAL A 424 -9.16 -16.29 37.27
N TYR A 425 -9.71 -17.46 37.59
CA TYR A 425 -11.10 -17.63 37.97
C TYR A 425 -11.22 -18.21 39.38
N LEU A 426 -11.99 -17.54 40.22
CA LEU A 426 -12.56 -18.14 41.42
C LEU A 426 -13.93 -18.72 41.06
N ILE A 427 -14.15 -19.97 41.45
CA ILE A 427 -15.36 -20.75 41.16
C ILE A 427 -16.02 -21.07 42.50
N PRO A 428 -16.94 -20.21 42.97
CA PRO A 428 -17.67 -20.43 44.21
C PRO A 428 -18.68 -21.58 44.08
N ASP A 429 -18.95 -22.31 45.16
CA ASP A 429 -19.95 -23.37 45.20
C ASP A 429 -21.39 -22.85 45.37
N GLN A 430 -21.58 -21.64 45.89
CA GLN A 430 -22.91 -21.04 46.11
C GLN A 430 -23.38 -20.09 44.98
N LEU A 431 -22.51 -19.70 44.04
CA LEU A 431 -22.93 -18.84 42.91
C LEU A 431 -23.06 -19.66 41.63
N SER A 432 -23.98 -19.24 40.78
CA SER A 432 -24.26 -19.92 39.51
C SER A 432 -23.26 -19.60 38.38
N SER A 433 -22.34 -18.66 38.62
CA SER A 433 -21.27 -18.31 37.71
C SER A 433 -19.94 -18.14 38.46
N TYR A 434 -18.89 -17.77 37.74
CA TYR A 434 -17.54 -17.61 38.26
C TYR A 434 -17.22 -16.14 38.53
N ILE A 435 -16.13 -15.89 39.26
CA ILE A 435 -15.56 -14.57 39.51
C ILE A 435 -14.21 -14.49 38.79
N LYS A 436 -14.07 -13.57 37.83
CA LYS A 436 -12.80 -13.29 37.15
C LYS A 436 -11.99 -12.33 38.01
N LEU A 437 -10.73 -12.68 38.30
CA LEU A 437 -9.80 -11.77 38.95
C LEU A 437 -9.09 -10.92 37.90
N ASN A 438 -9.03 -9.62 38.14
CA ASN A 438 -8.28 -8.69 37.30
C ASN A 438 -6.81 -8.69 37.73
N ALA A 439 -5.92 -8.53 36.75
CA ALA A 439 -4.51 -8.34 37.02
C ALA A 439 -4.28 -6.98 37.69
N SER A 440 -3.36 -6.94 38.66
CA SER A 440 -2.86 -5.75 39.33
C SER A 440 -1.33 -5.80 39.38
N ASN A 441 -0.68 -4.71 39.81
CA ASN A 441 0.77 -4.68 40.00
C ASN A 441 1.28 -5.74 41.00
N ALA A 442 0.42 -6.27 41.87
CA ALA A 442 0.71 -7.31 42.85
C ALA A 442 0.29 -8.74 42.41
N GLY A 443 -0.04 -8.93 41.13
CA GLY A 443 -0.59 -10.18 40.59
C GLY A 443 -2.12 -10.19 40.60
N TYR A 444 -2.73 -11.34 40.87
CA TYR A 444 -4.19 -11.50 40.91
C TYR A 444 -4.67 -11.60 42.36
N SER A 445 -5.58 -10.72 42.76
CA SER A 445 -6.10 -10.69 44.14
C SER A 445 -7.61 -10.62 44.17
N GLY A 446 -8.21 -11.19 45.21
CA GLY A 446 -9.64 -11.14 45.47
C GLY A 446 -9.94 -11.28 46.96
N LYS A 447 -11.22 -11.44 47.29
CA LYS A 447 -11.68 -11.71 48.65
C LYS A 447 -12.65 -12.89 48.66
N LEU A 448 -12.52 -13.75 49.66
CA LEU A 448 -13.31 -14.94 49.85
C LEU A 448 -14.38 -14.65 50.90
N ASN A 449 -15.64 -14.85 50.56
CA ASN A 449 -16.75 -14.81 51.51
C ASN A 449 -16.77 -16.12 52.28
N GLU A 450 -16.75 -16.07 53.62
CA GLU A 450 -16.67 -17.27 54.47
C GLU A 450 -17.86 -18.23 54.29
N LEU A 451 -18.97 -17.78 53.71
CA LEU A 451 -20.15 -18.59 53.44
C LEU A 451 -20.04 -19.46 52.17
N MET A 452 -18.93 -19.35 51.43
CA MET A 452 -18.71 -20.05 50.17
C MET A 452 -17.39 -20.82 50.18
N LYS A 453 -17.34 -21.93 49.44
CA LYS A 453 -16.10 -22.61 49.06
C LYS A 453 -15.72 -22.22 47.65
N TYR A 454 -14.43 -22.05 47.41
CA TYR A 454 -13.92 -21.62 46.12
C TYR A 454 -12.96 -22.65 45.54
N ASN A 455 -13.10 -22.94 44.25
CA ASN A 455 -12.05 -23.55 43.46
C ASN A 455 -11.34 -22.47 42.63
N LEU A 456 -10.08 -22.69 42.30
CA LEU A 456 -9.29 -21.88 41.38
C LEU A 456 -9.18 -22.59 40.04
N ALA A 457 -9.37 -21.84 38.96
CA ALA A 457 -8.95 -22.24 37.62
C ALA A 457 -8.13 -21.11 37.00
N VAL A 458 -6.94 -21.43 36.51
CA VAL A 458 -6.06 -20.50 35.78
C VAL A 458 -5.88 -21.04 34.38
N VAL A 459 -6.26 -20.23 33.40
CA VAL A 459 -6.20 -20.59 31.98
C VAL A 459 -5.29 -19.59 31.27
N GLY A 460 -4.19 -20.10 30.72
CA GLY A 460 -3.22 -19.35 29.93
C GLY A 460 -3.16 -19.86 28.50
N TYR A 461 -2.77 -19.03 27.53
CA TYR A 461 -2.53 -19.46 26.16
C TYR A 461 -1.18 -18.97 25.65
N LYS A 462 -0.48 -19.82 24.89
CA LYS A 462 0.71 -19.47 24.11
C LYS A 462 0.56 -20.03 22.71
N ASN A 463 0.53 -19.17 21.69
CA ASN A 463 0.37 -19.56 20.29
C ASN A 463 -0.83 -20.51 20.08
N ASP A 464 -2.00 -20.14 20.60
CA ASP A 464 -3.24 -20.96 20.60
C ASP A 464 -3.17 -22.29 21.38
N ASN A 465 -2.05 -22.62 22.03
CA ASN A 465 -1.97 -23.79 22.91
C ASN A 465 -2.42 -23.44 24.33
N PRO A 466 -3.40 -24.17 24.91
CA PRO A 466 -3.87 -23.90 26.26
C PRO A 466 -2.90 -24.44 27.30
N PHE A 467 -2.74 -23.67 28.36
CA PHE A 467 -2.04 -23.99 29.58
C PHE A 467 -3.01 -23.87 30.74
N PHE A 468 -2.94 -24.79 31.69
CA PHE A 468 -3.92 -24.88 32.75
C PHE A 468 -3.30 -25.16 34.12
N TYR A 469 -3.93 -24.58 35.14
CA TYR A 469 -3.72 -24.91 36.54
C TYR A 469 -5.06 -24.86 37.25
N SER A 470 -5.28 -25.75 38.21
CA SER A 470 -6.45 -25.70 39.09
C SER A 470 -6.12 -26.09 40.51
N MET A 471 -6.94 -25.60 41.43
CA MET A 471 -6.87 -25.94 42.85
C MET A 471 -8.29 -26.01 43.42
N LYS A 472 -8.57 -27.01 44.25
CA LYS A 472 -9.84 -27.10 44.98
C LYS A 472 -9.69 -26.52 46.39
N ASN A 473 -10.79 -26.01 46.94
CA ASN A 473 -10.86 -25.51 48.33
C ASN A 473 -9.81 -24.44 48.65
N VAL A 474 -9.80 -23.36 47.86
CA VAL A 474 -8.98 -22.18 48.08
C VAL A 474 -9.30 -21.57 49.46
N SER A 475 -8.27 -21.40 50.28
CA SER A 475 -8.30 -20.66 51.55
C SER A 475 -7.65 -19.27 51.43
N SER A 476 -7.90 -18.41 52.43
CA SER A 476 -7.28 -17.09 52.54
C SER A 476 -5.78 -17.19 52.79
N GLN A 477 -4.99 -17.00 51.73
CA GLN A 477 -3.53 -16.89 51.77
C GLN A 477 -2.97 -16.32 50.46
N HIS A 478 -1.66 -16.10 50.42
CA HIS A 478 -0.92 -15.82 49.19
C HIS A 478 -0.40 -17.13 48.59
N TYR A 479 -0.83 -17.44 47.36
CA TYR A 479 -0.35 -18.57 46.58
C TYR A 479 0.73 -18.09 45.60
N ALA A 480 2.00 -18.34 45.92
CA ALA A 480 3.13 -18.04 45.04
C ALA A 480 3.46 -19.23 44.13
N GLY A 481 4.18 -18.97 43.03
CA GLY A 481 4.77 -20.03 42.19
C GLY A 481 3.74 -20.88 41.43
N ILE A 482 2.57 -20.31 41.08
CA ILE A 482 1.58 -21.06 40.30
C ILE A 482 2.09 -21.21 38.87
N LYS A 483 2.40 -22.46 38.51
CA LYS A 483 2.88 -22.84 37.19
C LYS A 483 1.80 -23.57 36.40
N LEU A 484 1.48 -23.06 35.22
CA LEU A 484 0.52 -23.71 34.33
C LEU A 484 1.22 -24.77 33.49
N SER A 485 0.53 -25.87 33.23
CA SER A 485 1.00 -26.96 32.36
C SER A 485 0.26 -26.98 31.04
N LEU A 486 0.97 -27.32 29.95
CA LEU A 486 0.35 -27.52 28.63
C LEU A 486 -0.77 -28.57 28.75
N ILE A 487 -1.93 -28.28 28.18
CA ILE A 487 -3.09 -29.17 28.17
C ILE A 487 -3.69 -29.22 26.76
N SER A 488 -4.45 -30.26 26.42
CA SER A 488 -5.24 -30.25 25.19
C SER A 488 -6.55 -29.50 25.40
N GLU A 489 -7.13 -28.94 24.34
CA GLU A 489 -8.41 -28.23 24.41
C GLU A 489 -9.53 -29.12 25.01
N ARG A 490 -9.58 -30.39 24.59
CA ARG A 490 -10.54 -31.37 25.11
C ARG A 490 -10.35 -31.58 26.61
N ASN A 491 -9.12 -31.72 27.07
CA ASN A 491 -8.82 -31.95 28.48
C ASN A 491 -9.05 -30.69 29.32
N LEU A 492 -8.80 -29.50 28.78
CA LEU A 492 -9.15 -28.23 29.42
C LEU A 492 -10.65 -28.16 29.71
N ILE A 493 -11.49 -28.44 28.71
CA ILE A 493 -12.95 -28.46 28.86
C ILE A 493 -13.38 -29.47 29.92
N GLN A 494 -12.80 -30.68 29.89
CA GLN A 494 -13.08 -31.71 30.91
C GLN A 494 -12.72 -31.26 32.32
N GLN A 495 -11.53 -30.66 32.51
CA GLN A 495 -11.08 -30.15 33.80
C GLN A 495 -11.96 -29.02 34.31
N LEU A 496 -12.35 -28.07 33.44
CA LEU A 496 -13.27 -26.99 33.81
C LEU A 496 -14.64 -27.53 34.22
N ASN A 497 -15.18 -28.52 33.50
CA ASN A 497 -16.44 -29.19 33.84
C ASN A 497 -16.38 -29.99 35.16
N MET A 498 -15.19 -30.42 35.60
CA MET A 498 -15.00 -31.08 36.89
C MET A 498 -14.87 -30.11 38.07
N LEU A 499 -14.50 -28.86 37.80
CA LEU A 499 -14.25 -27.83 38.82
C LEU A 499 -15.44 -26.92 39.06
N ALA A 500 -16.30 -26.78 38.06
CA ALA A 500 -17.41 -25.84 38.03
C ALA A 500 -18.73 -26.57 37.76
N SER A 501 -19.84 -26.00 38.23
CA SER A 501 -21.17 -26.43 37.79
C SER A 501 -21.32 -26.27 36.26
N GLY A 502 -22.25 -27.00 35.65
CA GLY A 502 -22.46 -26.91 34.19
C GLY A 502 -22.77 -25.49 33.70
N ALA A 503 -23.42 -24.66 34.52
CA ALA A 503 -23.65 -23.25 34.21
C ALA A 503 -22.34 -22.43 34.25
N GLN A 504 -21.53 -22.60 35.30
CA GLN A 504 -20.24 -21.93 35.44
C GLN A 504 -19.27 -22.31 34.31
N ALA A 505 -19.15 -23.60 34.01
CA ALA A 505 -18.26 -24.06 32.95
C ALA A 505 -18.66 -23.51 31.57
N LYS A 506 -19.97 -23.40 31.30
CA LYS A 506 -20.50 -22.75 30.09
C LYS A 506 -20.13 -21.27 30.02
N ASP A 507 -20.28 -20.54 31.11
CA ASP A 507 -19.93 -19.11 31.16
C ASP A 507 -18.41 -18.89 30.99
N ILE A 508 -17.57 -19.76 31.58
CA ILE A 508 -16.12 -19.74 31.39
C ILE A 508 -15.78 -20.02 29.92
N GLY A 509 -16.44 -20.99 29.29
CA GLY A 509 -16.27 -21.31 27.88
C GLY A 509 -16.54 -20.11 26.97
N LYS A 510 -17.69 -19.43 27.15
CA LYS A 510 -18.04 -18.22 26.38
C LYS A 510 -16.98 -17.12 26.50
N GLU A 511 -16.46 -16.90 27.70
CA GLU A 511 -15.39 -15.92 27.96
C GLU A 511 -14.10 -16.33 27.24
N GLN A 512 -13.70 -17.60 27.33
CA GLN A 512 -12.50 -18.10 26.65
C GLN A 512 -12.60 -18.02 25.12
N ASP A 513 -13.80 -18.24 24.57
CA ASP A 513 -14.09 -18.08 23.15
C ASP A 513 -13.97 -16.62 22.71
N PHE A 514 -14.58 -15.69 23.45
CA PHE A 514 -14.46 -14.25 23.15
C PHE A 514 -13.01 -13.78 23.22
N LEU A 515 -12.28 -14.10 24.29
CA LEU A 515 -10.88 -13.69 24.41
C LEU A 515 -9.99 -14.31 23.31
N ARG A 516 -10.41 -15.44 22.70
CA ARG A 516 -9.66 -16.08 21.59
C ARG A 516 -9.89 -15.28 20.32
N PHE A 517 -11.14 -14.92 20.10
CA PHE A 517 -11.54 -14.05 19.01
C PHE A 517 -10.87 -12.67 19.12
N GLU A 518 -10.81 -12.07 20.30
CA GLU A 518 -10.20 -10.75 20.54
C GLU A 518 -8.71 -10.70 20.18
N ILE A 519 -7.93 -11.70 20.56
CA ILE A 519 -6.49 -11.73 20.23
C ILE A 519 -6.26 -11.91 18.73
N LYS A 520 -7.08 -12.75 18.07
CA LYS A 520 -7.01 -12.91 16.61
C LYS A 520 -7.37 -11.60 15.90
N ASP A 521 -8.37 -10.88 16.39
CA ASP A 521 -8.73 -9.57 15.86
C ASP A 521 -7.63 -8.54 16.11
N LYS A 522 -7.03 -8.51 17.30
CA LYS A 522 -5.90 -7.62 17.61
C LYS A 522 -4.74 -7.81 16.62
N ARG A 523 -4.34 -9.06 16.33
CA ARG A 523 -3.31 -9.34 15.31
C ARG A 523 -3.71 -8.81 13.93
N ARG A 524 -4.97 -9.00 13.53
CA ARG A 524 -5.51 -8.44 12.28
C ARG A 524 -5.46 -6.91 12.27
N GLN A 525 -5.81 -6.25 13.37
CA GLN A 525 -5.75 -4.78 13.49
C GLN A 525 -4.31 -4.27 13.43
N ASP A 526 -3.37 -4.98 14.05
CA ASP A 526 -1.95 -4.66 13.98
C ASP A 526 -1.44 -4.78 12.52
N ASP A 527 -1.75 -5.89 11.83
CA ASP A 527 -1.43 -6.07 10.41
C ASP A 527 -2.06 -4.99 9.51
N LYS A 528 -3.33 -4.62 9.79
CA LYS A 528 -4.05 -3.55 9.10
C LYS A 528 -3.36 -2.20 9.31
N ARG A 529 -2.97 -1.89 10.55
CA ARG A 529 -2.25 -0.66 10.92
C ARG A 529 -0.89 -0.59 10.24
N ASP A 530 -0.12 -1.68 10.26
CA ASP A 530 1.19 -1.75 9.62
C ASP A 530 1.11 -1.53 8.12
N ARG A 531 0.10 -2.13 7.46
CA ARG A 531 -0.18 -1.88 6.04
C ARG A 531 -0.46 -0.41 5.76
N ILE A 532 -1.27 0.25 6.58
CA ILE A 532 -1.58 1.69 6.42
C ILE A 532 -0.31 2.54 6.60
N LEU A 533 0.52 2.23 7.60
CA LEU A 533 1.76 2.96 7.85
C LEU A 533 2.75 2.81 6.69
N VAL A 534 2.91 1.60 6.15
CA VAL A 534 3.73 1.32 4.97
C VAL A 534 3.20 2.08 3.76
N SER A 535 1.89 2.02 3.49
CA SER A 535 1.27 2.78 2.39
C SER A 535 1.51 4.28 2.53
N LYS A 536 1.36 4.87 3.72
CA LYS A 536 1.63 6.30 3.97
C LYS A 536 3.09 6.69 3.70
N ARG A 537 4.05 5.86 4.07
CA ARG A 537 5.47 6.11 3.80
C ARG A 537 5.77 6.08 2.30
N ILE A 538 5.25 5.07 1.60
CA ILE A 538 5.49 4.88 0.17
C ILE A 538 4.79 5.94 -0.67
N PHE A 539 3.58 6.35 -0.28
CA PHE A 539 2.84 7.43 -0.91
C PHE A 539 3.71 8.68 -1.09
N ARG A 540 4.47 9.06 -0.05
CA ARG A 540 5.36 10.22 -0.09
C ARG A 540 6.55 10.07 -1.04
N LEU A 541 6.98 8.84 -1.28
CA LEU A 541 8.04 8.55 -2.25
C LEU A 541 7.51 8.58 -3.68
N ILE A 542 6.35 7.94 -3.92
CA ILE A 542 5.78 7.83 -5.27
C ILE A 542 5.31 9.19 -5.78
N PHE A 543 4.71 10.00 -4.91
CA PHE A 543 4.08 11.27 -5.26
C PHE A 543 4.83 12.47 -4.67
N ALA A 544 6.15 12.36 -4.49
CA ALA A 544 6.99 13.40 -3.88
C ALA A 544 6.79 14.78 -4.53
N ALA A 545 6.67 14.82 -5.87
CA ALA A 545 6.43 16.04 -6.65
C ALA A 545 5.12 16.77 -6.32
N CYS A 546 4.19 16.08 -5.66
CA CYS A 546 2.81 16.51 -5.44
C CYS A 546 2.52 16.83 -3.97
N LEU A 547 3.53 16.71 -3.11
CA LEU A 547 3.43 17.07 -1.72
C LEU A 547 3.91 18.51 -1.52
N PRO A 548 3.21 19.30 -0.69
CA PRO A 548 3.75 20.59 -0.27
C PRO A 548 5.09 20.37 0.45
N GLU A 549 6.06 21.27 0.23
CA GLU A 549 7.28 21.30 1.03
C GLU A 549 6.86 21.39 2.51
N ILE A 550 7.14 20.32 3.27
CA ILE A 550 6.99 20.38 4.72
C ILE A 550 8.17 21.21 5.19
N ASP A 551 7.85 22.41 5.67
CA ASP A 551 8.82 23.34 6.23
C ASP A 551 9.71 22.60 7.25
N SER A 552 11.02 22.69 7.06
CA SER A 552 12.05 21.94 7.79
C SER A 552 12.14 22.30 9.29
N ALA A 553 11.22 23.11 9.81
CA ALA A 553 11.17 23.59 11.19
C ALA A 553 10.54 22.60 12.19
N THR A 554 10.02 21.45 11.75
CA THR A 554 9.49 20.39 12.64
C THR A 554 10.07 19.03 12.29
N LYS A 555 11.34 18.82 12.64
CA LYS A 555 11.94 17.51 12.86
C LYS A 555 12.21 17.31 14.34
#